data_AF-A0A9W8YH37-F1
#
_entry.id   AF-A0A9W8YH37-F1
#
_cell.length_a   1.000
_cell.length_b   1.000
_cell.length_c   1.000
_cell.angle_alpha   90.00
_cell.angle_beta   90.00
_cell.angle_gamma   90.00
#
_symmetry.space_group_name_H-M   'P 1'
#
loop_
_entity.id
_entity.type
_entity.pdbx_description
1 polymer ?
#
loop_
_entity_poly.entity_id
_entity_poly.type
_entity_poly.pdbx_seq_one_letter_code
_entity_poly.pdbx_strand_id
1 'polypeptide(L)'
;MTSVSAGARLTLQDAFERFAATVNSDDKRLFNSTNFGDVRDEAIKIERQLRARRTQRNMARLEPFLKGVNHYSSVVEALCDEATYLSWLWGPVKLMLMITVDSLGAFEKLIDAYGKIAENLPCLIRSAAALSNNHSVQNVVVLVYSDLLEFHSCVYKLVCRRAWATFFDPMWADFEPRFHNILRRLACHRDLLDRKATAGEISTAVEQNVQEVENWKHQEVEWRARKAGAVLTWLKADSASPQDTLAKHNEGTLAKHNEDCLPGTCDWFIKHTDTQSWLKDRAQKSLFWVYGKPGAGKSVICAALVHHAKANAANVFYFFCSFLDRETKNSSHVLRSLASQIIQEHHDLAIYVHDVYYQSPQVPSKKSQLALLQDLMRSLGSVRFIIDGLDEWNPSDQKELLRDLTQLLSTDPSTCICKVLVASRETLETVRGPRKGNKGVVRMSISDGSEGLAVNASIEKFIDNKLLELPEHIEDLDPDSTIMSHVKQTLIDKHHGTMALSFTSLAVH
;
A
#
# COMPACT_ATOMS: atom_id res chain seq x y z
N MET A 1 50.55 -0.74 2.77
CA MET A 1 49.09 -0.85 2.81
C MET A 1 48.56 0.51 3.23
N THR A 2 48.07 1.31 2.29
CA THR A 2 47.51 2.63 2.57
C THR A 2 46.14 2.43 3.22
N SER A 3 45.95 2.97 4.41
CA SER A 3 44.73 2.79 5.18
C SER A 3 43.59 3.58 4.55
N VAL A 4 42.51 2.90 4.14
CA VAL A 4 41.28 3.53 3.68
C VAL A 4 40.66 4.36 4.81
N SER A 5 40.25 5.59 4.50
CA SER A 5 39.53 6.53 5.36
C SER A 5 38.37 5.81 6.05
N ALA A 6 38.29 5.93 7.38
CA ALA A 6 37.18 5.38 8.15
C ALA A 6 35.86 6.03 7.74
N GLY A 7 35.86 7.35 7.48
CA GLY A 7 34.69 8.07 6.99
C GLY A 7 34.24 7.56 5.63
N ALA A 8 35.17 7.31 4.71
CA ALA A 8 34.82 6.81 3.38
C ALA A 8 34.17 5.41 3.45
N ARG A 9 34.70 4.52 4.29
CA ARG A 9 34.12 3.19 4.52
C ARG A 9 32.70 3.26 5.09
N LEU A 10 32.48 4.11 6.09
CA LEU A 10 31.17 4.30 6.70
C LEU A 10 30.15 4.84 5.69
N THR A 11 30.51 5.85 4.89
CA THR A 11 29.61 6.40 3.87
C THR A 11 29.27 5.38 2.78
N LEU A 12 30.26 4.59 2.35
CA LEU A 12 30.05 3.51 1.36
C LEU A 12 29.08 2.46 1.90
N GLN A 13 29.32 2.00 3.13
CA GLN A 13 28.49 1.01 3.81
C GLN A 13 27.07 1.54 4.04
N ASP A 14 26.91 2.76 4.55
CA ASP A 14 25.61 3.39 4.77
C ASP A 14 24.81 3.51 3.46
N ALA A 15 25.43 3.98 2.37
CA ALA A 15 24.75 4.09 1.08
C ALA A 15 24.27 2.71 0.57
N PHE A 16 25.13 1.69 0.69
CA PHE A 16 24.79 0.32 0.34
C PHE A 16 23.63 -0.21 1.20
N GLU A 17 23.72 -0.11 2.52
CA GLU A 17 22.72 -0.62 3.46
C GLU A 17 21.36 0.08 3.27
N ARG A 18 21.36 1.41 3.08
CA ARG A 18 20.14 2.19 2.80
C ARG A 18 19.43 1.68 1.56
N PHE A 19 20.15 1.41 0.48
CA PHE A 19 19.52 0.88 -0.73
C PHE A 19 19.13 -0.59 -0.56
N ALA A 20 20.01 -1.41 0.01
CA ALA A 20 19.75 -2.83 0.26
C ALA A 20 18.56 -3.08 1.16
N ALA A 21 18.26 -2.19 2.12
CA ALA A 21 17.06 -2.26 2.95
C ALA A 21 15.75 -2.16 2.13
N THR A 22 15.79 -1.56 0.94
CA THR A 22 14.61 -1.33 0.09
C THR A 22 14.38 -2.44 -0.94
N VAL A 23 15.37 -3.30 -1.17
CA VAL A 23 15.37 -4.31 -2.24
C VAL A 23 14.92 -5.67 -1.70
N ASN A 24 14.03 -6.34 -2.43
CA ASN A 24 13.56 -7.67 -2.07
C ASN A 24 14.67 -8.75 -2.23
N SER A 25 14.43 -9.96 -1.71
CA SER A 25 15.45 -11.02 -1.69
C SER A 25 15.87 -11.52 -3.07
N ASP A 26 14.97 -11.52 -4.04
CA ASP A 26 15.26 -12.05 -5.38
C ASP A 26 16.09 -11.05 -6.20
N ASP A 27 15.74 -9.77 -6.11
CA ASP A 27 16.50 -8.70 -6.74
C ASP A 27 17.88 -8.54 -6.09
N LYS A 28 18.01 -8.74 -4.77
CA LYS A 28 19.31 -8.81 -4.09
C LYS A 28 20.24 -9.87 -4.69
N ARG A 29 19.69 -11.06 -4.99
CA ARG A 29 20.46 -12.14 -5.62
C ARG A 29 20.91 -11.75 -7.01
N LEU A 30 20.01 -11.16 -7.81
CA LEU A 30 20.34 -10.62 -9.13
C LEU A 30 21.46 -9.58 -9.04
N PHE A 31 21.38 -8.65 -8.09
CA PHE A 31 22.36 -7.57 -7.94
C PHE A 31 23.72 -8.11 -7.54
N ASN A 32 23.78 -9.06 -6.60
CA ASN A 32 25.02 -9.69 -6.16
C ASN A 32 25.74 -10.47 -7.27
N SER A 33 25.02 -10.95 -8.28
CA SER A 33 25.60 -11.69 -9.41
C SER A 33 25.86 -10.85 -10.66
N THR A 34 25.48 -9.58 -10.68
CA THR A 34 25.56 -8.75 -11.90
C THR A 34 26.87 -7.97 -11.97
N ASN A 35 27.54 -8.03 -13.12
CA ASN A 35 28.70 -7.21 -13.44
C ASN A 35 28.44 -6.32 -14.68
N PHE A 36 29.43 -5.51 -15.06
CA PHE A 36 29.37 -4.64 -16.24
C PHE A 36 29.03 -5.38 -17.55
N GLY A 37 29.63 -6.55 -17.78
CA GLY A 37 29.39 -7.36 -18.97
C GLY A 37 27.94 -7.79 -19.08
N ASP A 38 27.33 -8.21 -17.97
CA ASP A 38 25.92 -8.61 -17.91
C ASP A 38 24.96 -7.47 -18.30
N VAL A 39 25.26 -6.23 -17.88
CA VAL A 39 24.46 -5.05 -18.22
C VAL A 39 24.57 -4.74 -19.71
N ARG A 40 25.79 -4.81 -20.25
CA ARG A 40 26.04 -4.56 -21.68
C ARG A 40 25.36 -5.59 -22.56
N ASP A 41 25.44 -6.87 -22.20
CA ASP A 41 24.78 -7.94 -22.94
C ASP A 41 23.25 -7.80 -22.91
N GLU A 42 22.68 -7.42 -21.76
CA GLU A 42 21.24 -7.17 -21.66
C GLU A 42 20.83 -5.92 -22.46
N ALA A 43 21.62 -4.85 -22.48
CA ALA A 43 21.35 -3.67 -23.31
C ALA A 43 21.33 -4.01 -24.82
N ILE A 44 22.27 -4.85 -25.29
CA ILE A 44 22.30 -5.34 -26.68
C ILE A 44 21.06 -6.20 -26.98
N LYS A 45 20.66 -7.06 -26.03
CA LYS A 45 19.46 -7.89 -26.15
C LYS A 45 18.20 -7.04 -26.25
N ILE A 46 18.06 -6.02 -25.40
CA ILE A 46 16.96 -5.05 -25.43
C ILE A 46 16.92 -4.30 -26.77
N GLU A 47 18.07 -3.85 -27.29
CA GLU A 47 18.14 -3.18 -28.59
C GLU A 47 17.60 -4.07 -29.72
N ARG A 48 18.00 -5.34 -29.73
CA ARG A 48 17.50 -6.34 -30.70
C ARG A 48 16.00 -6.54 -30.58
N GLN A 49 15.48 -6.63 -29.35
CA GLN A 49 14.04 -6.77 -29.09
C GLN A 49 13.26 -5.55 -29.59
N LEU A 50 13.71 -4.33 -29.28
CA LEU A 50 13.07 -3.09 -29.74
C LEU A 50 13.11 -2.96 -31.27
N ARG A 51 14.20 -3.38 -31.91
CA ARG A 51 14.30 -3.46 -33.38
C ARG A 51 13.30 -4.44 -33.96
N ALA A 52 13.18 -5.64 -33.40
CA ALA A 52 12.21 -6.64 -33.85
C ALA A 52 10.75 -6.14 -33.74
N ARG A 53 10.45 -5.37 -32.68
CA ARG A 53 9.13 -4.73 -32.46
C ARG A 53 8.89 -3.47 -33.30
N ARG A 54 9.88 -3.00 -34.09
CA ARG A 54 9.86 -1.72 -34.81
C ARG A 54 9.64 -0.49 -33.91
N THR A 55 10.03 -0.58 -32.65
CA THR A 55 9.94 0.50 -31.65
C THR A 55 11.35 0.88 -31.19
N GLN A 56 12.28 0.98 -32.13
CA GLN A 56 13.68 1.27 -31.85
C GLN A 56 13.85 2.57 -31.06
N ARG A 57 14.82 2.57 -30.16
CA ARG A 57 15.26 3.70 -29.35
C ARG A 57 16.75 3.93 -29.53
N ASN A 58 17.21 5.14 -29.25
CA ASN A 58 18.63 5.48 -29.36
C ASN A 58 19.41 4.94 -28.16
N MET A 59 19.71 3.64 -28.19
CA MET A 59 20.45 2.93 -27.13
C MET A 59 21.89 3.45 -26.96
N ALA A 60 22.46 4.13 -27.96
CA ALA A 60 23.79 4.72 -27.87
C ALA A 60 23.90 5.79 -26.76
N ARG A 61 22.77 6.36 -26.31
CA ARG A 61 22.71 7.30 -25.17
C ARG A 61 23.10 6.67 -23.84
N LEU A 62 23.01 5.35 -23.71
CA LEU A 62 23.40 4.63 -22.49
C LEU A 62 24.92 4.42 -22.42
N GLU A 63 25.62 4.43 -23.56
CA GLU A 63 27.05 4.10 -23.65
C GLU A 63 27.95 5.04 -22.83
N PRO A 64 27.75 6.38 -22.81
CA PRO A 64 28.52 7.27 -21.95
C PRO A 64 28.41 6.91 -20.46
N PHE A 65 27.21 6.53 -20.00
CA PHE A 65 26.98 6.11 -18.62
C PHE A 65 27.72 4.81 -18.32
N LEU A 66 27.56 3.78 -19.16
CA LEU A 66 28.21 2.48 -18.97
C LEU A 66 29.74 2.61 -18.93
N LYS A 67 30.32 3.40 -19.85
CA LYS A 67 31.77 3.67 -19.83
C LYS A 67 32.17 4.45 -18.58
N GLY A 68 31.45 5.51 -18.24
CA GLY A 68 31.76 6.35 -17.07
C GLY A 68 31.76 5.56 -15.77
N VAL A 69 30.70 4.80 -15.51
CA VAL A 69 30.58 3.98 -14.30
C VAL A 69 31.62 2.85 -14.28
N ASN A 70 32.00 2.27 -15.42
CA ASN A 70 33.05 1.24 -15.47
C ASN A 70 34.45 1.78 -15.15
N HIS A 71 34.76 3.02 -15.56
CA HIS A 71 36.00 3.67 -15.13
C HIS A 71 35.93 4.01 -13.63
N TYR A 72 34.78 4.50 -13.17
CA TYR A 72 34.54 4.82 -11.77
C TYR A 72 34.64 3.57 -10.86
N SER A 73 34.08 2.43 -11.27
CA SER A 73 34.08 1.20 -10.48
C SER A 73 35.49 0.70 -10.18
N SER A 74 36.43 0.92 -11.10
CA SER A 74 37.85 0.58 -10.91
C SER A 74 38.50 1.38 -9.77
N VAL A 75 38.01 2.59 -9.48
CA VAL A 75 38.48 3.41 -8.36
C VAL A 75 37.83 2.98 -7.06
N VAL A 76 36.54 2.64 -7.08
CA VAL A 76 35.83 2.10 -5.90
C VAL A 76 36.41 0.75 -5.48
N GLU A 77 36.78 -0.11 -6.42
CA GLU A 77 37.45 -1.39 -6.16
C GLU A 77 38.76 -1.23 -5.36
N ALA A 78 39.49 -0.13 -5.58
CA ALA A 78 40.69 0.17 -4.80
C ALA A 78 40.40 0.63 -3.35
N LEU A 79 39.15 0.97 -3.03
CA LEU A 79 38.70 1.43 -1.70
C LEU A 79 38.01 0.34 -0.89
N CYS A 80 37.54 -0.73 -1.52
CA CYS A 80 36.83 -1.83 -0.88
C CYS A 80 37.16 -3.17 -1.54
N ASP A 81 37.54 -4.17 -0.74
CA ASP A 81 37.81 -5.53 -1.23
C ASP A 81 36.52 -6.34 -1.53
N GLU A 82 35.34 -5.76 -1.28
CA GLU A 82 34.05 -6.43 -1.46
C GLU A 82 33.50 -6.22 -2.87
N ALA A 83 33.53 -7.29 -3.68
CA ALA A 83 32.91 -7.32 -5.01
C ALA A 83 31.42 -6.94 -5.00
N THR A 84 30.75 -7.09 -3.85
CA THR A 84 29.35 -6.73 -3.63
C THR A 84 29.07 -5.24 -3.88
N TYR A 85 29.94 -4.31 -3.47
CA TYR A 85 29.65 -2.89 -3.70
C TYR A 85 29.62 -2.54 -5.19
N LEU A 86 30.48 -3.17 -6.00
CA LEU A 86 30.52 -2.97 -7.44
C LEU A 86 29.29 -3.56 -8.13
N SER A 87 28.85 -4.74 -7.70
CA SER A 87 27.70 -5.41 -8.31
C SER A 87 26.40 -4.61 -8.11
N TRP A 88 26.30 -3.84 -7.03
CA TRP A 88 25.18 -2.95 -6.74
C TRP A 88 25.16 -1.64 -7.55
N LEU A 89 26.23 -1.32 -8.27
CA LEU A 89 26.20 -0.29 -9.32
C LEU A 89 25.52 -0.81 -10.60
N TRP A 90 25.63 -2.11 -10.87
CA TRP A 90 25.24 -2.71 -12.15
C TRP A 90 23.89 -3.43 -12.11
N GLY A 91 23.63 -4.19 -11.05
CA GLY A 91 22.37 -4.92 -10.83
C GLY A 91 21.11 -4.07 -11.05
N PRO A 92 21.01 -2.89 -10.42
CA PRO A 92 19.84 -2.01 -10.58
C PRO A 92 19.67 -1.55 -12.02
N VAL A 93 20.75 -1.20 -12.71
CA VAL A 93 20.72 -0.77 -14.12
C VAL A 93 20.14 -1.86 -14.99
N LYS A 94 20.63 -3.09 -14.87
CA LYS A 94 20.12 -4.26 -15.59
C LYS A 94 18.64 -4.47 -15.33
N LEU A 95 18.24 -4.52 -14.06
CA LEU A 95 16.85 -4.74 -13.66
C LEU A 95 15.91 -3.66 -14.18
N MET A 96 16.26 -2.38 -14.00
CA MET A 96 15.41 -1.26 -14.41
C MET A 96 15.23 -1.25 -15.93
N LEU A 97 16.28 -1.51 -16.71
CA LEU A 97 16.17 -1.63 -18.17
C LEU A 97 15.24 -2.78 -18.57
N MET A 98 15.35 -3.93 -17.90
CA MET A 98 14.48 -5.09 -18.15
C MET A 98 13.01 -4.82 -17.78
N ILE A 99 12.75 -4.05 -16.72
CA ILE A 99 11.37 -3.72 -16.32
C ILE A 99 10.78 -2.67 -17.26
N THR A 100 11.53 -1.61 -17.57
CA THR A 100 10.96 -0.45 -18.29
C THR A 100 10.81 -0.66 -19.78
N VAL A 101 11.47 -1.66 -20.38
CA VAL A 101 11.46 -1.91 -21.84
C VAL A 101 10.05 -2.06 -22.43
N ASP A 102 9.09 -2.56 -21.64
CA ASP A 102 7.70 -2.75 -22.09
C ASP A 102 6.86 -1.46 -22.01
N SER A 103 7.37 -0.39 -21.38
CA SER A 103 6.78 0.95 -21.39
C SER A 103 7.74 1.95 -22.04
N LEU A 104 7.53 2.24 -23.33
CA LEU A 104 8.44 3.07 -24.11
C LEU A 104 8.66 4.49 -23.53
N GLY A 105 7.65 5.08 -22.90
CA GLY A 105 7.77 6.39 -22.25
C GLY A 105 8.68 6.34 -21.02
N ALA A 106 8.49 5.32 -20.18
CA ALA A 106 9.32 5.11 -19.00
C ALA A 106 10.77 4.73 -19.37
N PHE A 107 10.93 3.87 -20.37
CA PHE A 107 12.24 3.50 -20.90
C PHE A 107 13.03 4.71 -21.40
N GLU A 108 12.39 5.60 -22.17
CA GLU A 108 13.04 6.81 -22.66
C GLU A 108 13.46 7.75 -21.52
N LYS A 109 12.59 7.96 -20.52
CA LYS A 109 12.92 8.77 -19.33
C LYS A 109 14.10 8.18 -18.54
N LEU A 110 14.15 6.85 -18.40
CA LEU A 110 15.26 6.16 -17.73
C LEU A 110 16.58 6.33 -18.48
N ILE A 111 16.59 6.10 -19.81
CA ILE A 111 17.79 6.26 -20.63
C ILE A 111 18.27 7.72 -20.63
N ASP A 112 17.34 8.68 -20.68
CA ASP A 112 17.67 10.10 -20.57
C ASP A 112 18.32 10.44 -19.22
N ALA A 113 17.77 9.89 -18.13
CA ALA A 113 18.32 10.08 -16.80
C ALA A 113 19.74 9.52 -16.69
N TYR A 114 20.01 8.32 -17.22
CA TYR A 114 21.37 7.77 -17.26
C TYR A 114 22.32 8.62 -18.10
N GLY A 115 21.86 9.18 -19.23
CA GLY A 115 22.64 10.13 -20.03
C GLY A 115 23.03 11.37 -19.23
N LYS A 116 22.07 11.99 -18.52
CA LYS A 116 22.32 13.15 -17.63
C LYS A 116 23.26 12.80 -16.48
N ILE A 117 23.16 11.60 -15.90
CA ILE A 117 24.11 11.14 -14.89
C ILE A 117 25.51 11.04 -15.49
N ALA A 118 25.64 10.46 -16.69
CA ALA A 118 26.93 10.31 -17.37
C ALA A 118 27.63 11.65 -17.59
N GLU A 119 26.88 12.69 -17.96
CA GLU A 119 27.41 14.06 -18.13
C GLU A 119 28.01 14.62 -16.83
N ASN A 120 27.55 14.14 -15.67
CA ASN A 120 27.97 14.61 -14.35
C ASN A 120 28.93 13.65 -13.63
N LEU A 121 29.35 12.54 -14.25
CA LEU A 121 30.35 11.64 -13.68
C LEU A 121 31.76 12.25 -13.74
N PRO A 122 32.63 11.95 -12.74
CA PRO A 122 34.01 12.43 -12.72
C PRO A 122 34.87 11.81 -13.82
N CYS A 123 35.69 12.64 -14.45
CA CYS A 123 36.74 12.20 -15.36
C CYS A 123 37.96 11.78 -14.54
N LEU A 124 37.93 10.56 -13.99
CA LEU A 124 39.00 9.99 -13.15
C LEU A 124 40.28 9.66 -13.96
N ILE A 125 40.90 10.68 -14.54
CA ILE A 125 42.12 10.59 -15.37
C ILE A 125 43.33 10.13 -14.53
N ARG A 126 43.27 10.26 -13.20
CA ARG A 126 44.31 9.79 -12.28
C ARG A 126 44.18 8.28 -12.05
N SER A 127 45.31 7.58 -11.93
CA SER A 127 45.29 6.15 -11.57
C SER A 127 44.63 5.94 -10.20
N ALA A 128 43.91 4.82 -10.05
CA ALA A 128 43.25 4.44 -8.80
C ALA A 128 44.21 4.50 -7.59
N ALA A 129 45.48 4.13 -7.80
CA ALA A 129 46.54 4.17 -6.80
C ALA A 129 46.92 5.58 -6.30
N ALA A 130 46.73 6.63 -7.12
CA ALA A 130 46.99 8.01 -6.70
C ALA A 130 45.83 8.60 -5.90
N LEU A 131 44.60 8.19 -6.22
CA LEU A 131 43.37 8.62 -5.54
C LEU A 131 43.20 7.90 -4.19
N SER A 132 43.63 6.64 -4.10
CA SER A 132 43.56 5.82 -2.89
C SER A 132 44.46 6.30 -1.75
N ASN A 133 45.35 7.27 -1.95
CA ASN A 133 46.28 7.74 -0.91
C ASN A 133 45.83 9.03 -0.20
N ASN A 134 44.74 9.64 -0.64
CA ASN A 134 44.23 10.89 -0.06
C ASN A 134 42.84 10.68 0.55
N HIS A 135 42.74 10.74 1.88
CA HIS A 135 41.49 10.51 2.62
C HIS A 135 40.37 11.48 2.24
N SER A 136 40.69 12.75 1.98
CA SER A 136 39.70 13.73 1.53
C SER A 136 39.13 13.33 0.16
N VAL A 137 39.98 12.90 -0.77
CA VAL A 137 39.55 12.42 -2.09
C VAL A 137 38.72 11.14 -1.98
N GLN A 138 39.11 10.19 -1.12
CA GLN A 138 38.33 8.98 -0.87
C GLN A 138 36.91 9.30 -0.40
N ASN A 139 36.75 10.28 0.49
CA ASN A 139 35.43 10.71 0.97
C ASN A 139 34.56 11.25 -0.18
N VAL A 140 35.11 12.01 -1.12
CA VAL A 140 34.34 12.51 -2.29
C VAL A 140 34.00 11.38 -3.27
N VAL A 141 34.91 10.43 -3.49
CA VAL A 141 34.65 9.27 -4.36
C VAL A 141 33.44 8.48 -3.88
N VAL A 142 33.30 8.24 -2.56
CA VAL A 142 32.15 7.50 -2.01
C VAL A 142 30.87 8.34 -1.97
N LEU A 143 30.94 9.67 -2.01
CA LEU A 143 29.74 10.50 -2.20
C LEU A 143 29.14 10.32 -3.60
N VAL A 144 29.97 10.17 -4.64
CA VAL A 144 29.50 9.79 -5.98
C VAL A 144 28.79 8.43 -5.95
N TYR A 145 29.32 7.46 -5.20
CA TYR A 145 28.68 6.15 -5.01
C TYR A 145 27.29 6.31 -4.37
N SER A 146 27.22 7.12 -3.31
CA SER A 146 25.96 7.40 -2.61
C SER A 146 24.93 8.06 -3.53
N ASP A 147 25.33 9.03 -4.36
CA ASP A 147 24.41 9.67 -5.31
C ASP A 147 23.87 8.69 -6.37
N LEU A 148 24.73 7.81 -6.90
CA LEU A 148 24.33 6.76 -7.85
C LEU A 148 23.34 5.78 -7.22
N LEU A 149 23.62 5.31 -6.00
CA LEU A 149 22.72 4.40 -5.29
C LEU A 149 21.43 5.09 -4.85
N GLU A 150 21.46 6.38 -4.54
CA GLU A 150 20.24 7.13 -4.24
C GLU A 150 19.33 7.21 -5.47
N PHE A 151 19.89 7.54 -6.64
CA PHE A 151 19.13 7.50 -7.90
C PHE A 151 18.56 6.11 -8.15
N HIS A 152 19.39 5.07 -8.07
CA HIS A 152 18.94 3.68 -8.24
C HIS A 152 17.83 3.31 -7.24
N SER A 153 17.94 3.67 -5.96
CA SER A 153 16.90 3.37 -4.97
C SER A 153 15.58 4.06 -5.30
N CYS A 154 15.61 5.32 -5.75
CA CYS A 154 14.41 6.04 -6.13
C CYS A 154 13.72 5.36 -7.33
N VAL A 155 14.46 5.10 -8.40
CA VAL A 155 13.90 4.45 -9.59
C VAL A 155 13.44 3.03 -9.28
N TYR A 156 14.17 2.28 -8.46
CA TYR A 156 13.80 0.92 -8.06
C TYR A 156 12.42 0.90 -7.40
N LYS A 157 12.16 1.82 -6.46
CA LYS A 157 10.86 1.97 -5.80
C LYS A 157 9.73 2.31 -6.79
N LEU A 158 10.03 3.09 -7.83
CA LEU A 158 9.06 3.44 -8.88
C LEU A 158 8.68 2.23 -9.73
N VAL A 159 9.66 1.47 -10.22
CA VAL A 159 9.45 0.42 -11.23
C VAL A 159 9.15 -0.96 -10.65
N CYS A 160 9.53 -1.23 -9.40
CA CYS A 160 9.24 -2.51 -8.73
C CYS A 160 7.89 -2.52 -7.99
N ARG A 161 7.15 -1.41 -8.05
CA ARG A 161 5.78 -1.32 -7.55
C ARG A 161 4.84 -2.16 -8.42
N ARG A 162 3.76 -2.68 -7.83
CA ARG A 162 2.69 -3.31 -8.60
C ARG A 162 1.96 -2.28 -9.46
N ALA A 163 1.64 -2.65 -10.70
CA ALA A 163 1.06 -1.74 -11.70
C ALA A 163 1.90 -0.46 -11.95
N TRP A 164 3.22 -0.53 -11.75
CA TRP A 164 4.13 0.62 -11.84
C TRP A 164 3.93 1.48 -13.09
N ALA A 165 3.67 0.87 -14.25
CA ALA A 165 3.53 1.58 -15.51
C ALA A 165 2.39 2.63 -15.48
N THR A 166 1.30 2.35 -14.75
CA THR A 166 0.18 3.29 -14.56
C THR A 166 0.59 4.50 -13.70
N PHE A 167 1.47 4.27 -12.73
CA PHE A 167 1.89 5.28 -11.76
C PHE A 167 3.18 6.01 -12.16
N PHE A 168 3.89 5.52 -13.17
CA PHE A 168 5.24 5.96 -13.47
C PHE A 168 5.32 7.45 -13.77
N ASP A 169 4.48 7.99 -14.66
CA ASP A 169 4.61 9.38 -15.10
C ASP A 169 4.36 10.39 -13.96
N PRO A 170 3.26 10.30 -13.18
CA PRO A 170 3.06 11.18 -12.03
C PRO A 170 4.17 11.04 -10.97
N MET A 171 4.60 9.83 -10.67
CA MET A 171 5.62 9.60 -9.66
C MET A 171 7.01 10.05 -10.12
N TRP A 172 7.30 9.92 -11.41
CA TRP A 172 8.52 10.45 -12.01
C TRP A 172 8.54 11.98 -11.96
N ALA A 173 7.42 12.64 -12.28
CA ALA A 173 7.32 14.10 -12.18
C ALA A 173 7.52 14.59 -10.74
N ASP A 174 7.03 13.85 -9.75
CA ASP A 174 7.27 14.14 -8.33
C ASP A 174 8.73 13.88 -7.91
N PHE A 175 9.38 12.87 -8.49
CA PHE A 175 10.79 12.55 -8.29
C PHE A 175 11.74 13.52 -9.00
N GLU A 176 11.32 14.16 -10.09
CA GLU A 176 12.17 14.96 -10.96
C GLU A 176 12.92 16.10 -10.23
N PRO A 177 12.33 16.86 -9.29
CA PRO A 177 13.08 17.81 -8.46
C PRO A 177 14.22 17.16 -7.65
N ARG A 178 14.00 15.97 -7.08
CA ARG A 178 15.04 15.21 -6.37
C ARG A 178 16.15 14.79 -7.32
N PHE A 179 15.78 14.33 -8.51
CA PHE A 179 16.76 13.93 -9.52
C PHE A 179 17.67 15.09 -9.93
N HIS A 180 17.11 16.28 -10.13
CA HIS A 180 17.90 17.50 -10.39
C HIS A 180 18.86 17.81 -9.24
N ASN A 181 18.45 17.60 -7.99
CA ASN A 181 19.34 17.77 -6.84
C ASN A 181 20.48 16.74 -6.83
N ILE A 182 20.20 15.48 -7.16
CA ILE A 182 21.23 14.43 -7.30
C ILE A 182 22.24 14.83 -8.39
N LEU A 183 21.78 15.30 -9.55
CA LEU A 183 22.66 15.78 -10.63
C LEU A 183 23.53 16.96 -10.19
N ARG A 184 22.98 17.92 -9.43
CA ARG A 184 23.74 19.05 -8.87
C ARG A 184 24.84 18.58 -7.93
N ARG A 185 24.56 17.62 -7.04
CA ARG A 185 25.56 17.06 -6.13
C ARG A 185 26.64 16.28 -6.87
N LEU A 186 26.25 15.44 -7.84
CA LEU A 186 27.18 14.74 -8.72
C LEU A 186 28.13 15.71 -9.43
N ALA A 187 27.61 16.80 -10.00
CA ALA A 187 28.41 17.84 -10.64
C ALA A 187 29.40 18.49 -9.66
N CYS A 188 28.98 18.78 -8.44
CA CYS A 188 29.84 19.32 -7.39
C CYS A 188 30.96 18.34 -7.01
N HIS A 189 30.63 17.06 -6.78
CA HIS A 189 31.61 16.01 -6.48
C HIS A 189 32.59 15.79 -7.63
N ARG A 190 32.11 15.82 -8.88
CA ARG A 190 32.97 15.81 -10.07
C ARG A 190 33.96 16.97 -10.03
N ASP A 191 33.49 18.19 -9.84
CA ASP A 191 34.34 19.37 -9.86
C ASP A 191 35.41 19.33 -8.76
N LEU A 192 35.08 18.76 -7.58
CA LEU A 192 36.03 18.54 -6.48
C LEU A 192 37.09 17.46 -6.79
N LEU A 193 36.74 16.44 -7.58
CA LEU A 193 37.66 15.37 -7.98
C LEU A 193 38.55 15.79 -9.15
N ASP A 194 37.98 16.51 -10.12
CA ASP A 194 38.66 16.92 -11.35
C ASP A 194 39.54 18.15 -11.12
N ARG A 195 39.08 19.12 -10.32
CA ARG A 195 39.92 20.23 -9.84
C ARG A 195 40.74 19.75 -8.64
N LYS A 196 41.95 20.25 -8.44
CA LYS A 196 42.76 19.93 -7.26
C LYS A 196 42.19 20.63 -6.01
N ALA A 197 40.97 20.26 -5.61
CA ALA A 197 40.30 20.84 -4.46
C ALA A 197 41.12 20.62 -3.18
N THR A 198 41.13 21.63 -2.34
CA THR A 198 41.77 21.60 -1.03
C THR A 198 40.96 20.75 -0.06
N ALA A 199 41.63 20.22 0.98
CA ALA A 199 40.95 19.42 2.00
C ALA A 199 39.81 20.18 2.71
N GLY A 200 39.93 21.51 2.85
CA GLY A 200 38.89 22.36 3.44
C GLY A 200 37.64 22.48 2.57
N GLU A 201 37.82 22.67 1.26
CA GLU A 201 36.70 22.69 0.29
C GLU A 201 35.97 21.35 0.29
N ILE A 202 36.72 20.25 0.34
CA ILE A 202 36.17 18.90 0.43
C ILE A 202 35.38 18.68 1.72
N SER A 203 35.93 19.05 2.88
CA SER A 203 35.22 18.90 4.17
C SER A 203 33.90 19.68 4.18
N THR A 204 33.94 20.92 3.69
CA THR A 204 32.77 21.78 3.58
C THR A 204 31.69 21.16 2.69
N ALA A 205 32.09 20.60 1.55
CA ALA A 205 31.16 19.95 0.63
C ALA A 205 30.53 18.67 1.22
N VAL A 206 31.31 17.88 1.97
CA VAL A 206 30.80 16.68 2.68
C VAL A 206 29.75 17.07 3.71
N GLU A 207 30.02 18.10 4.53
CA GLU A 207 29.07 18.60 5.54
C GLU A 207 27.78 19.15 4.90
N GLN A 208 27.92 19.92 3.81
CA GLN A 208 26.78 20.42 3.04
C GLN A 208 25.92 19.29 2.47
N ASN A 209 26.53 18.22 1.95
CA ASN A 209 25.79 17.07 1.42
C ASN A 209 24.91 16.41 2.50
N VAL A 210 25.47 16.16 3.69
CA VAL A 210 24.71 15.59 4.82
C VAL A 210 23.50 16.46 5.15
N GLN A 211 23.68 17.78 5.26
CA GLN A 211 22.60 18.70 5.56
C GLN A 211 21.54 18.75 4.45
N GLU A 212 21.97 18.74 3.18
CA GLU A 212 21.06 18.73 2.03
C GLU A 212 20.23 17.44 1.95
N VAL A 213 20.83 16.28 2.25
CA VAL A 213 20.13 15.00 2.30
C VAL A 213 19.06 15.01 3.39
N GLU A 214 19.39 15.45 4.60
CA GLU A 214 18.43 15.51 5.71
C GLU A 214 17.31 16.52 5.45
N ASN A 215 17.64 17.72 4.97
CA ASN A 215 16.65 18.72 4.61
C ASN A 215 15.68 18.20 3.55
N TRP A 216 16.19 17.48 2.54
CA TRP A 216 15.35 16.89 1.49
C TRP A 216 14.41 15.83 2.06
N LYS A 217 14.88 14.95 2.95
CA LYS A 217 14.03 13.94 3.59
C LYS A 217 12.86 14.58 4.34
N HIS A 218 13.12 15.65 5.08
CA HIS A 218 12.07 16.40 5.78
C HIS A 218 11.07 17.02 4.80
N GLN A 219 11.56 17.70 3.76
CA GLN A 219 10.70 18.31 2.73
C GLN A 219 9.87 17.27 1.98
N GLU A 220 10.42 16.10 1.68
CA GLU A 220 9.71 15.01 1.01
C GLU A 220 8.53 14.50 1.85
N VAL A 221 8.72 14.34 3.15
CA VAL A 221 7.65 13.91 4.08
C VAL A 221 6.54 14.97 4.14
N GLU A 222 6.89 16.24 4.33
CA GLU A 222 5.93 17.35 4.38
C GLU A 222 5.18 17.51 3.05
N TRP A 223 5.88 17.43 1.92
CA TRP A 223 5.31 17.51 0.59
C TRP A 223 4.27 16.41 0.34
N ARG A 224 4.62 15.16 0.67
CA ARG A 224 3.71 14.02 0.56
C ARG A 224 2.50 14.18 1.49
N ALA A 225 2.71 14.59 2.73
CA ALA A 225 1.62 14.84 3.68
C ALA A 225 0.67 15.94 3.18
N ARG A 226 1.21 17.02 2.59
CA ARG A 226 0.42 18.11 2.00
C ARG A 226 -0.41 17.62 0.81
N LYS A 227 0.17 16.84 -0.11
CA LYS A 227 -0.57 16.24 -1.24
C LYS A 227 -1.66 15.29 -0.75
N ALA A 228 -1.36 14.42 0.24
CA ALA A 228 -2.34 13.54 0.86
C ALA A 228 -3.49 14.33 1.50
N GLY A 229 -3.18 15.39 2.26
CA GLY A 229 -4.17 16.29 2.85
C GLY A 229 -5.07 16.96 1.82
N ALA A 230 -4.51 17.45 0.71
CA ALA A 230 -5.27 18.04 -0.39
C ALA A 230 -6.20 17.02 -1.07
N VAL A 231 -5.69 15.82 -1.37
CA VAL A 231 -6.48 14.73 -1.98
C VAL A 231 -7.61 14.28 -1.05
N LEU A 232 -7.32 14.10 0.24
CA LEU A 232 -8.34 13.72 1.22
C LEU A 232 -9.41 14.80 1.36
N THR A 233 -9.02 16.08 1.34
CA THR A 233 -9.96 17.20 1.36
C THR A 233 -10.84 17.21 0.11
N TRP A 234 -10.26 16.96 -1.06
CA TRP A 234 -11.00 16.86 -2.33
C TRP A 234 -11.93 15.65 -2.39
N LEU A 235 -11.49 14.48 -1.91
CA LEU A 235 -12.35 13.30 -1.78
C LEU A 235 -13.50 13.52 -0.80
N LYS A 236 -13.31 14.42 0.17
CA LYS A 236 -14.31 14.82 1.17
C LYS A 236 -15.19 15.99 0.73
N ALA A 237 -14.84 16.68 -0.36
CA ALA A 237 -15.60 17.81 -0.85
C ALA A 237 -16.95 17.29 -1.38
N ASP A 238 -18.00 17.58 -0.64
CA ASP A 238 -19.38 17.39 -1.07
C ASP A 238 -20.10 18.75 -0.99
N SER A 239 -21.02 18.98 -1.92
CA SER A 239 -21.92 20.14 -1.90
C SER A 239 -23.05 20.02 -0.88
N ALA A 240 -23.29 18.82 -0.30
CA ALA A 240 -24.48 18.55 0.52
C ALA A 240 -24.21 18.02 1.95
N SER A 241 -23.04 17.47 2.28
CA SER A 241 -22.77 16.97 3.64
C SER A 241 -21.27 16.90 3.95
N PRO A 242 -20.78 17.28 5.14
CA PRO A 242 -19.37 17.14 5.47
C PRO A 242 -18.98 15.65 5.50
N GLN A 243 -18.18 15.19 4.55
CA GLN A 243 -17.72 13.80 4.50
C GLN A 243 -16.82 13.42 5.70
N ASP A 244 -16.35 14.41 6.46
CA ASP A 244 -15.78 14.22 7.80
C ASP A 244 -16.76 13.56 8.78
N THR A 245 -18.07 13.84 8.66
CA THR A 245 -19.12 13.17 9.44
C THR A 245 -19.20 11.69 9.08
N LEU A 246 -19.02 11.34 7.80
CA LEU A 246 -19.08 9.96 7.31
C LEU A 246 -17.85 9.14 7.70
N ALA A 247 -16.65 9.73 7.64
CA ALA A 247 -15.44 9.08 8.14
C ALA A 247 -15.55 8.81 9.65
N LYS A 248 -15.98 9.82 10.42
CA LYS A 248 -16.25 9.67 11.87
C LYS A 248 -17.35 8.65 12.15
N HIS A 249 -18.40 8.61 11.33
CA HIS A 249 -19.46 7.60 11.44
C HIS A 249 -18.92 6.19 11.22
N ASN A 250 -18.17 5.96 10.14
CA ASN A 250 -17.60 4.64 9.86
C ASN A 250 -16.60 4.20 10.94
N GLU A 251 -15.67 5.07 11.33
CA GLU A 251 -14.68 4.77 12.38
C GLU A 251 -15.36 4.58 13.75
N GLY A 252 -16.31 5.43 14.12
CA GLY A 252 -17.06 5.32 15.36
C GLY A 252 -17.96 4.07 15.41
N THR A 253 -18.59 3.73 14.28
CA THR A 253 -19.38 2.49 14.15
C THR A 253 -18.49 1.26 14.24
N LEU A 254 -17.32 1.27 13.59
CA LEU A 254 -16.35 0.19 13.71
C LEU A 254 -15.86 0.03 15.15
N ALA A 255 -15.50 1.13 15.81
CA ALA A 255 -15.02 1.12 17.20
C ALA A 255 -16.09 0.55 18.14
N LYS A 256 -17.32 1.06 18.05
CA LYS A 256 -18.47 0.57 18.81
C LYS A 256 -18.69 -0.93 18.61
N HIS A 257 -18.72 -1.40 17.37
CA HIS A 257 -18.97 -2.82 17.10
C HIS A 257 -17.80 -3.73 17.48
N ASN A 258 -16.57 -3.20 17.52
CA ASN A 258 -15.43 -3.92 18.09
C ASN A 258 -15.52 -4.00 19.62
N GLU A 259 -15.99 -2.96 20.30
CA GLU A 259 -16.27 -2.99 21.75
C GLU A 259 -17.39 -3.99 22.07
N ASP A 260 -18.43 -4.06 21.23
CA ASP A 260 -19.51 -5.04 21.33
C ASP A 260 -19.02 -6.48 21.02
N CYS A 261 -17.86 -6.64 20.36
CA CYS A 261 -17.30 -7.93 19.97
C CYS A 261 -16.51 -8.56 21.12
N LEU A 262 -17.19 -9.36 21.95
CA LEU A 262 -16.52 -10.09 23.02
C LEU A 262 -15.57 -11.19 22.48
N PRO A 263 -14.41 -11.42 23.13
CA PRO A 263 -13.46 -12.45 22.70
C PRO A 263 -14.11 -13.82 22.49
N GLY A 264 -13.86 -14.44 21.34
CA GLY A 264 -14.35 -15.80 21.02
C GLY A 264 -15.82 -15.88 20.56
N THR A 265 -16.55 -14.77 20.49
CA THR A 265 -17.96 -14.74 20.00
C THR A 265 -18.07 -14.64 18.47
N CYS A 266 -17.10 -14.03 17.79
CA CYS A 266 -17.06 -13.99 16.31
C CYS A 266 -16.11 -15.03 15.69
N ASP A 267 -15.42 -15.83 16.52
CA ASP A 267 -14.44 -16.82 16.09
C ASP A 267 -15.00 -17.85 15.09
N TRP A 268 -16.25 -18.26 15.29
CA TRP A 268 -16.89 -19.25 14.42
C TRP A 268 -16.96 -18.74 12.98
N PHE A 269 -17.27 -17.46 12.78
CA PHE A 269 -17.38 -16.85 11.47
C PHE A 269 -16.01 -16.67 10.84
N ILE A 270 -15.03 -16.18 11.63
CA ILE A 270 -13.65 -16.01 11.16
C ILE A 270 -13.08 -17.36 10.73
N LYS A 271 -13.28 -18.42 11.51
CA LYS A 271 -12.78 -19.78 11.23
C LYS A 271 -13.60 -20.53 10.19
N HIS A 272 -14.76 -20.00 9.78
CA HIS A 272 -15.63 -20.65 8.80
C HIS A 272 -14.90 -20.88 7.47
N THR A 273 -15.14 -22.02 6.83
CA THR A 273 -14.43 -22.47 5.62
C THR A 273 -14.60 -21.49 4.46
N ASP A 274 -15.83 -21.00 4.23
CA ASP A 274 -16.10 -19.98 3.21
C ASP A 274 -15.44 -18.63 3.53
N THR A 275 -15.38 -18.23 4.81
CA THR A 275 -14.71 -16.98 5.24
C THR A 275 -13.21 -17.07 5.03
N GLN A 276 -12.59 -18.16 5.47
CA GLN A 276 -11.16 -18.42 5.26
C GLN A 276 -10.81 -18.53 3.78
N SER A 277 -11.69 -19.13 2.97
CA SER A 277 -11.54 -19.17 1.52
C SER A 277 -11.62 -17.77 0.91
N TRP A 278 -12.62 -16.98 1.30
CA TRP A 278 -12.78 -15.61 0.83
C TRP A 278 -11.61 -14.72 1.26
N LEU A 279 -11.06 -14.89 2.46
CA LEU A 279 -9.88 -14.17 2.93
C LEU A 279 -8.59 -14.52 2.15
N LYS A 280 -8.51 -15.66 1.47
CA LYS A 280 -7.31 -16.05 0.70
C LYS A 280 -7.35 -15.52 -0.73
N ASP A 281 -6.26 -14.95 -1.21
CA ASP A 281 -6.14 -14.40 -2.58
C ASP A 281 -6.48 -15.40 -3.71
N ARG A 282 -6.23 -16.69 -3.50
CA ARG A 282 -6.41 -17.73 -4.53
C ARG A 282 -7.87 -18.13 -4.80
N ALA A 283 -8.82 -17.71 -3.97
CA ALA A 283 -10.21 -18.16 -4.14
C ALA A 283 -10.92 -17.41 -5.27
N GLN A 284 -11.59 -18.16 -6.14
CA GLN A 284 -12.34 -17.67 -7.31
C GLN A 284 -13.61 -16.88 -6.96
N LYS A 285 -14.09 -16.99 -5.71
CA LYS A 285 -15.31 -16.32 -5.26
C LYS A 285 -14.95 -14.94 -4.73
N SER A 286 -15.48 -13.91 -5.38
CA SER A 286 -15.13 -12.51 -5.12
C SER A 286 -16.22 -11.76 -4.36
N LEU A 287 -17.48 -12.18 -4.45
CA LEU A 287 -18.59 -11.62 -3.67
C LEU A 287 -19.03 -12.60 -2.57
N PHE A 288 -19.06 -12.13 -1.33
CA PHE A 288 -19.56 -12.88 -0.18
C PHE A 288 -20.75 -12.15 0.44
N TRP A 289 -21.94 -12.72 0.29
CA TRP A 289 -23.16 -12.19 0.87
C TRP A 289 -23.48 -12.89 2.19
N VAL A 290 -23.46 -12.15 3.29
CA VAL A 290 -23.88 -12.59 4.62
C VAL A 290 -25.26 -12.00 4.91
N TYR A 291 -26.23 -12.82 5.26
CA TYR A 291 -27.57 -12.35 5.58
C TYR A 291 -28.18 -13.07 6.78
N GLY A 292 -29.11 -12.41 7.44
CA GLY A 292 -29.80 -12.97 8.59
C GLY A 292 -30.73 -11.95 9.25
N LYS A 293 -31.47 -12.41 10.26
CA LYS A 293 -32.47 -11.60 10.97
C LYS A 293 -31.85 -10.32 11.59
N PRO A 294 -32.64 -9.26 11.80
CA PRO A 294 -32.20 -8.09 12.57
C PRO A 294 -31.61 -8.53 13.92
N GLY A 295 -30.52 -7.87 14.34
CA GLY A 295 -29.86 -8.18 15.60
C GLY A 295 -29.09 -9.51 15.66
N ALA A 296 -29.01 -10.31 14.60
CA ALA A 296 -28.19 -11.54 14.58
C ALA A 296 -26.65 -11.32 14.64
N GLY A 297 -26.18 -10.10 14.93
CA GLY A 297 -24.75 -9.81 15.11
C GLY A 297 -23.95 -9.54 13.83
N LYS A 298 -24.60 -9.31 12.68
CA LYS A 298 -23.91 -9.05 11.38
C LYS A 298 -22.87 -7.93 11.45
N SER A 299 -23.22 -6.78 12.01
CA SER A 299 -22.33 -5.62 12.11
C SER A 299 -21.12 -5.90 13.01
N VAL A 300 -21.32 -6.63 14.12
CA VAL A 300 -20.25 -7.11 15.01
C VAL A 300 -19.33 -8.08 14.28
N ILE A 301 -19.89 -9.01 13.49
CA ILE A 301 -19.13 -9.94 12.65
C ILE A 301 -18.29 -9.17 11.59
N CYS A 302 -18.87 -8.16 10.94
CA CYS A 302 -18.15 -7.32 9.99
C CYS A 302 -16.99 -6.57 10.65
N ALA A 303 -17.20 -5.99 11.83
CA ALA A 303 -16.17 -5.31 12.59
C ALA A 303 -15.03 -6.26 13.00
N ALA A 304 -15.37 -7.44 13.54
CA ALA A 304 -14.41 -8.49 13.87
C ALA A 304 -13.60 -8.95 12.65
N LEU A 305 -14.23 -9.05 11.47
CA LEU A 305 -13.55 -9.39 10.23
C LEU A 305 -12.60 -8.29 9.76
N VAL A 306 -12.99 -7.01 9.85
CA VAL A 306 -12.10 -5.88 9.57
C VAL A 306 -10.87 -5.96 10.46
N HIS A 307 -11.07 -6.10 11.78
CA HIS A 307 -9.97 -6.19 12.75
C HIS A 307 -9.05 -7.38 12.45
N HIS A 308 -9.62 -8.57 12.20
CA HIS A 308 -8.85 -9.76 11.85
C HIS A 308 -8.06 -9.59 10.56
N ALA A 309 -8.65 -9.02 9.51
CA ALA A 309 -7.98 -8.79 8.24
C ALA A 309 -6.83 -7.76 8.36
N LYS A 310 -7.05 -6.66 9.10
CA LYS A 310 -6.00 -5.66 9.39
C LYS A 310 -4.84 -6.27 10.19
N ALA A 311 -5.13 -7.09 11.21
CA ALA A 311 -4.10 -7.77 11.99
C ALA A 311 -3.23 -8.75 11.17
N ASN A 312 -3.75 -9.23 10.03
CA ASN A 312 -3.03 -10.06 9.07
C ASN A 312 -2.44 -9.28 7.89
N ALA A 313 -2.29 -7.95 8.03
CA ALA A 313 -1.73 -7.05 7.01
C ALA A 313 -2.46 -7.09 5.65
N ALA A 314 -3.76 -7.42 5.63
CA ALA A 314 -4.56 -7.36 4.42
C ALA A 314 -5.14 -5.96 4.20
N ASN A 315 -5.15 -5.49 2.95
CA ASN A 315 -5.84 -4.25 2.59
C ASN A 315 -7.36 -4.48 2.68
N VAL A 316 -7.97 -3.97 3.75
CA VAL A 316 -9.39 -4.07 4.01
C VAL A 316 -9.98 -2.69 4.30
N PHE A 317 -11.00 -2.35 3.53
CA PHE A 317 -11.70 -1.07 3.64
C PHE A 317 -13.19 -1.34 3.79
N TYR A 318 -13.91 -0.46 4.48
CA TYR A 318 -15.25 -0.78 4.96
C TYR A 318 -16.20 0.40 4.87
N PHE A 319 -17.50 0.09 4.88
CA PHE A 319 -18.56 1.09 4.90
C PHE A 319 -19.77 0.54 5.65
N PHE A 320 -20.26 1.29 6.63
CA PHE A 320 -21.45 0.95 7.41
C PHE A 320 -22.64 1.81 6.96
N CYS A 321 -23.53 1.20 6.17
CA CYS A 321 -24.77 1.84 5.74
C CYS A 321 -25.69 2.06 6.95
N SER A 322 -26.23 3.28 7.06
CA SER A 322 -27.15 3.67 8.14
C SER A 322 -28.41 4.32 7.57
N PHE A 323 -29.58 4.00 8.15
CA PHE A 323 -30.85 4.64 7.82
C PHE A 323 -30.89 6.13 8.22
N LEU A 324 -30.15 6.49 9.27
CA LEU A 324 -30.14 7.84 9.87
C LEU A 324 -29.47 8.86 8.94
N ASP A 325 -28.61 8.42 8.03
CA ASP A 325 -27.86 9.31 7.15
C ASP A 325 -28.63 9.59 5.85
N ARG A 326 -29.81 10.23 5.99
CA ARG A 326 -30.74 10.50 4.87
C ARG A 326 -30.15 11.32 3.73
N GLU A 327 -29.13 12.14 3.99
CA GLU A 327 -28.43 12.97 3.00
C GLU A 327 -27.25 12.26 2.31
N THR A 328 -26.88 11.04 2.73
CA THR A 328 -25.65 10.33 2.27
C THR A 328 -25.90 9.13 1.36
N LYS A 329 -27.16 8.93 0.94
CA LYS A 329 -27.60 7.71 0.23
C LYS A 329 -27.27 7.76 -1.26
N ASN A 330 -25.99 7.70 -1.58
CA ASN A 330 -25.53 7.54 -2.95
C ASN A 330 -24.25 6.68 -2.96
N SER A 331 -24.21 5.72 -3.88
CA SER A 331 -23.02 4.93 -4.22
C SER A 331 -21.72 5.74 -4.31
N SER A 332 -21.79 6.99 -4.81
CA SER A 332 -20.66 7.90 -4.94
C SER A 332 -19.99 8.24 -3.59
N HIS A 333 -20.74 8.21 -2.49
CA HIS A 333 -20.20 8.44 -1.14
C HIS A 333 -19.39 7.25 -0.66
N VAL A 334 -19.87 6.04 -0.96
CA VAL A 334 -19.15 4.79 -0.66
C VAL A 334 -17.83 4.76 -1.42
N LEU A 335 -17.85 5.02 -2.73
CA LEU A 335 -16.64 5.02 -3.56
C LEU A 335 -15.59 6.02 -3.06
N ARG A 336 -16.01 7.26 -2.73
CA ARG A 336 -15.11 8.27 -2.16
C ARG A 336 -14.60 7.87 -0.77
N SER A 337 -15.44 7.30 0.08
CA SER A 337 -15.05 6.84 1.42
C SER A 337 -14.00 5.73 1.33
N LEU A 338 -14.21 4.73 0.46
CA LEU A 338 -13.23 3.66 0.23
C LEU A 338 -11.92 4.21 -0.34
N ALA A 339 -11.98 5.14 -1.31
CA ALA A 339 -10.79 5.81 -1.83
C ALA A 339 -10.06 6.61 -0.73
N SER A 340 -10.79 7.31 0.15
CA SER A 340 -10.17 8.07 1.25
C SER A 340 -9.47 7.16 2.26
N GLN A 341 -10.05 6.00 2.59
CA GLN A 341 -9.41 5.02 3.47
C GLN A 341 -8.14 4.46 2.84
N ILE A 342 -8.14 4.17 1.53
CA ILE A 342 -6.92 3.75 0.81
C ILE A 342 -5.84 4.82 0.91
N ILE A 343 -6.17 6.09 0.66
CA ILE A 343 -5.18 7.17 0.70
C ILE A 343 -4.66 7.42 2.12
N GLN A 344 -5.50 7.29 3.15
CA GLN A 344 -5.07 7.37 4.56
C GLN A 344 -4.09 6.26 4.94
N GLU A 345 -4.29 5.04 4.44
CA GLU A 345 -3.38 3.92 4.72
C GLU A 345 -2.13 3.93 3.81
N HIS A 346 -2.25 4.45 2.58
CA HIS A 346 -1.21 4.46 1.54
C HIS A 346 -0.98 5.86 0.99
N HIS A 347 -0.39 6.75 1.82
CA HIS A 347 -0.19 8.17 1.50
C HIS A 347 0.60 8.42 0.22
N ASP A 348 1.49 7.51 -0.17
CA ASP A 348 2.30 7.64 -1.37
C ASP A 348 1.45 7.61 -2.66
N LEU A 349 0.27 6.98 -2.63
CA LEU A 349 -0.69 6.99 -3.74
C LEU A 349 -1.33 8.37 -3.96
N ALA A 350 -1.28 9.27 -2.98
CA ALA A 350 -1.85 10.61 -3.11
C ALA A 350 -1.21 11.42 -4.24
N ILE A 351 0.08 11.20 -4.53
CA ILE A 351 0.78 11.85 -5.64
C ILE A 351 0.07 11.56 -6.96
N TYR A 352 -0.29 10.30 -7.18
CA TYR A 352 -0.99 9.88 -8.38
C TYR A 352 -2.40 10.47 -8.45
N VAL A 353 -3.15 10.43 -7.34
CA VAL A 353 -4.51 10.98 -7.31
C VAL A 353 -4.48 12.49 -7.55
N HIS A 354 -3.54 13.20 -6.94
CA HIS A 354 -3.35 14.63 -7.14
C HIS A 354 -3.05 14.96 -8.60
N ASP A 355 -2.12 14.26 -9.24
CA ASP A 355 -1.71 14.65 -10.60
C ASP A 355 -2.71 14.21 -11.67
N VAL A 356 -3.41 13.09 -11.48
CA VAL A 356 -4.30 12.51 -12.50
C VAL A 356 -5.76 12.92 -12.30
N TYR A 357 -6.22 13.09 -11.07
CA TYR A 357 -7.65 13.24 -10.76
C TYR A 357 -8.03 14.60 -10.16
N TYR A 358 -7.11 15.28 -9.48
CA TYR A 358 -7.40 16.55 -8.79
C TYR A 358 -7.52 17.76 -9.72
N GLN A 359 -7.04 17.67 -10.97
CA GLN A 359 -6.97 18.81 -11.92
C GLN A 359 -8.31 19.29 -12.53
N SER A 360 -9.42 19.25 -11.76
CA SER A 360 -10.81 19.67 -12.09
C SER A 360 -11.71 18.52 -12.57
N PRO A 361 -12.94 18.32 -12.05
CA PRO A 361 -13.77 19.21 -11.21
C PRO A 361 -13.59 19.07 -9.67
N GLN A 362 -14.18 20.01 -8.92
CA GLN A 362 -14.20 20.09 -7.44
C GLN A 362 -14.77 18.83 -6.75
N VAL A 363 -15.69 18.12 -7.43
CA VAL A 363 -16.23 16.84 -6.98
C VAL A 363 -16.00 15.82 -8.08
N PRO A 364 -15.31 14.70 -7.82
CA PRO A 364 -15.05 13.70 -8.86
C PRO A 364 -16.36 13.13 -9.37
N SER A 365 -16.52 13.06 -10.70
CA SER A 365 -17.66 12.36 -11.31
C SER A 365 -17.68 10.90 -10.87
N LYS A 366 -18.85 10.27 -10.79
CA LYS A 366 -18.95 8.85 -10.43
C LYS A 366 -18.08 7.94 -11.30
N LYS A 367 -18.01 8.22 -12.61
CA LYS A 367 -17.12 7.52 -13.55
C LYS A 367 -15.65 7.67 -13.15
N SER A 368 -15.25 8.88 -12.76
CA SER A 368 -13.90 9.17 -12.27
C SER A 368 -13.60 8.48 -10.94
N GLN A 369 -14.58 8.40 -10.02
CA GLN A 369 -14.43 7.70 -8.74
C GLN A 369 -14.21 6.19 -8.93
N LEU A 370 -14.97 5.57 -9.85
CA LEU A 370 -14.78 4.16 -10.21
C LEU A 370 -13.40 3.90 -10.83
N ALA A 371 -12.98 4.74 -11.78
CA ALA A 371 -11.66 4.64 -12.39
C ALA A 371 -10.54 4.80 -11.35
N LEU A 372 -10.65 5.82 -10.49
CA LEU A 372 -9.73 6.07 -9.39
C LEU A 372 -9.61 4.84 -8.49
N LEU A 373 -10.73 4.30 -8.03
CA LEU A 373 -10.71 3.16 -7.12
C LEU A 373 -10.10 1.92 -7.79
N GLN A 374 -10.37 1.69 -9.09
CA GLN A 374 -9.73 0.62 -9.86
C GLN A 374 -8.21 0.80 -9.95
N ASP A 375 -7.71 2.02 -10.19
CA ASP A 375 -6.28 2.28 -10.24
C ASP A 375 -5.62 2.06 -8.87
N LEU A 376 -6.21 2.59 -7.81
CA LEU A 376 -5.74 2.36 -6.43
C LEU A 376 -5.69 0.87 -6.09
N MET A 377 -6.75 0.12 -6.44
CA MET A 377 -6.80 -1.32 -6.25
C MET A 377 -5.68 -2.05 -7.00
N ARG A 378 -5.39 -1.69 -8.26
CA ARG A 378 -4.27 -2.27 -9.04
C ARG A 378 -2.92 -2.04 -8.37
N SER A 379 -2.73 -0.89 -7.73
CA SER A 379 -1.51 -0.58 -6.98
C SER A 379 -1.33 -1.50 -5.76
N LEU A 380 -2.42 -1.77 -5.04
CA LEU A 380 -2.42 -2.61 -3.84
C LEU A 380 -2.39 -4.11 -4.17
N GLY A 381 -2.93 -4.49 -5.32
CA GLY A 381 -2.89 -5.85 -5.86
C GLY A 381 -3.87 -6.85 -5.25
N SER A 382 -4.25 -6.68 -4.00
CA SER A 382 -5.31 -7.42 -3.33
C SER A 382 -6.04 -6.49 -2.37
N VAL A 383 -7.36 -6.36 -2.55
CA VAL A 383 -8.23 -5.46 -1.78
C VAL A 383 -9.52 -6.18 -1.39
N ARG A 384 -9.95 -5.96 -0.14
CA ARG A 384 -11.22 -6.44 0.41
C ARG A 384 -12.09 -5.26 0.82
N PHE A 385 -13.32 -5.22 0.34
CA PHE A 385 -14.33 -4.26 0.75
C PHE A 385 -15.38 -4.95 1.63
N ILE A 386 -15.75 -4.34 2.75
CA ILE A 386 -16.80 -4.83 3.66
C ILE A 386 -17.90 -3.78 3.73
N ILE A 387 -19.08 -4.10 3.23
CA ILE A 387 -20.25 -3.22 3.20
C ILE A 387 -21.33 -3.81 4.12
N ASP A 388 -21.60 -3.16 5.25
CA ASP A 388 -22.61 -3.60 6.22
C ASP A 388 -23.87 -2.74 6.15
N GLY A 389 -25.03 -3.34 6.45
CA GLY A 389 -26.31 -2.63 6.53
C GLY A 389 -26.92 -2.23 5.19
N LEU A 390 -26.59 -2.90 4.08
CA LEU A 390 -27.06 -2.50 2.75
C LEU A 390 -28.59 -2.37 2.65
N ASP A 391 -29.33 -3.19 3.41
CA ASP A 391 -30.79 -3.17 3.46
C ASP A 391 -31.41 -1.90 4.08
N GLU A 392 -30.61 -1.07 4.76
CA GLU A 392 -31.06 0.20 5.35
C GLU A 392 -31.24 1.32 4.31
N TRP A 393 -30.75 1.10 3.10
CA TRP A 393 -30.90 2.02 1.97
C TRP A 393 -32.16 1.70 1.16
N ASN A 394 -32.61 2.63 0.32
CA ASN A 394 -33.75 2.33 -0.55
C ASN A 394 -33.33 1.37 -1.70
N PRO A 395 -34.27 0.66 -2.34
CA PRO A 395 -33.93 -0.33 -3.37
C PRO A 395 -33.20 0.22 -4.60
N SER A 396 -33.40 1.49 -4.98
CA SER A 396 -32.68 2.10 -6.10
C SER A 396 -31.20 2.29 -5.78
N ASP A 397 -30.89 2.81 -4.58
CA ASP A 397 -29.52 3.08 -4.15
C ASP A 397 -28.76 1.76 -3.90
N GLN A 398 -29.45 0.74 -3.36
CA GLN A 398 -28.89 -0.61 -3.23
C GLN A 398 -28.47 -1.17 -4.59
N LYS A 399 -29.35 -1.09 -5.61
CA LYS A 399 -29.06 -1.56 -6.97
C LYS A 399 -27.93 -0.79 -7.62
N GLU A 400 -27.87 0.51 -7.38
CA GLU A 400 -26.80 1.36 -7.88
C GLU A 400 -25.45 0.96 -7.29
N LEU A 401 -25.36 0.86 -5.95
CA LEU A 401 -24.13 0.46 -5.28
C LEU A 401 -23.68 -0.95 -5.68
N LEU A 402 -24.60 -1.91 -5.76
CA LEU A 402 -24.28 -3.28 -6.20
C LEU A 402 -23.73 -3.31 -7.63
N ARG A 403 -24.24 -2.45 -8.53
CA ARG A 403 -23.72 -2.31 -9.90
C ARG A 403 -22.28 -1.84 -9.89
N ASP A 404 -21.98 -0.82 -9.10
CA ASP A 404 -20.64 -0.25 -8.98
C ASP A 404 -19.65 -1.25 -8.36
N LEU A 405 -20.05 -1.94 -7.27
CA LEU A 405 -19.25 -2.99 -6.65
C LEU A 405 -18.98 -4.13 -7.65
N THR A 406 -19.97 -4.52 -8.45
CA THR A 406 -19.80 -5.55 -9.50
C THR A 406 -18.83 -5.08 -10.60
N GLN A 407 -18.84 -3.80 -10.94
CA GLN A 407 -17.86 -3.23 -11.86
C GLN A 407 -16.43 -3.27 -11.28
N LEU A 408 -16.26 -3.01 -9.98
CA LEU A 408 -14.96 -3.15 -9.30
C LEU A 408 -14.49 -4.61 -9.26
N LEU A 409 -15.41 -5.55 -9.01
CA LEU A 409 -15.15 -6.99 -9.02
C LEU A 409 -14.76 -7.53 -10.41
N SER A 410 -15.10 -6.81 -11.48
CA SER A 410 -14.78 -7.18 -12.87
C SER A 410 -13.37 -6.74 -13.29
N THR A 411 -12.59 -6.14 -12.39
CA THR A 411 -11.17 -5.81 -12.63
C THR A 411 -10.38 -7.08 -12.92
N ASP A 412 -9.46 -7.02 -13.89
CA ASP A 412 -8.66 -8.17 -14.31
C ASP A 412 -7.92 -8.81 -13.11
N PRO A 413 -8.22 -10.08 -12.77
CA PRO A 413 -7.59 -10.80 -11.68
C PRO A 413 -6.06 -10.92 -11.81
N SER A 414 -5.52 -10.82 -13.03
CA SER A 414 -4.07 -10.78 -13.26
C SER A 414 -3.42 -9.52 -12.68
N THR A 415 -4.18 -8.42 -12.64
CA THR A 415 -3.72 -7.12 -12.16
C THR A 415 -4.06 -6.91 -10.69
N CYS A 416 -5.28 -7.24 -10.27
CA CYS A 416 -5.79 -7.00 -8.93
C CYS A 416 -6.81 -8.05 -8.51
N ILE A 417 -6.70 -8.52 -7.27
CA ILE A 417 -7.73 -9.34 -6.62
C ILE A 417 -8.66 -8.40 -5.85
N CYS A 418 -9.91 -8.28 -6.32
CA CYS A 418 -10.95 -7.52 -5.64
C CYS A 418 -11.95 -8.48 -4.99
N LYS A 419 -12.24 -8.26 -3.71
CA LYS A 419 -13.23 -9.03 -2.99
C LYS A 419 -14.16 -8.12 -2.22
N VAL A 420 -15.45 -8.45 -2.23
CA VAL A 420 -16.49 -7.67 -1.57
C VAL A 420 -17.27 -8.61 -0.65
N LEU A 421 -17.44 -8.21 0.60
CA LEU A 421 -18.42 -8.78 1.51
C LEU A 421 -19.57 -7.78 1.67
N VAL A 422 -20.79 -8.28 1.54
CA VAL A 422 -22.01 -7.51 1.80
C VAL A 422 -22.77 -8.18 2.93
N ALA A 423 -23.10 -7.43 3.97
CA ALA A 423 -23.95 -7.86 5.06
C ALA A 423 -25.30 -7.13 5.02
N SER A 424 -26.41 -7.89 5.11
CA SER A 424 -27.76 -7.32 5.07
C SER A 424 -28.80 -8.19 5.78
N ARG A 425 -30.03 -7.69 5.95
CA ARG A 425 -31.20 -8.52 6.26
C ARG A 425 -31.56 -9.43 5.09
N GLU A 426 -32.34 -10.46 5.39
CA GLU A 426 -33.02 -11.24 4.37
C GLU A 426 -34.19 -10.43 3.78
N THR A 427 -34.03 -9.97 2.55
CA THR A 427 -35.06 -9.27 1.77
C THR A 427 -35.38 -10.02 0.47
N LEU A 428 -36.53 -9.75 -0.16
CA LEU A 428 -36.86 -10.32 -1.47
C LEU A 428 -35.78 -10.03 -2.52
N GLU A 429 -35.09 -8.90 -2.44
CA GLU A 429 -33.96 -8.58 -3.33
C GLU A 429 -32.73 -9.42 -3.01
N THR A 430 -32.45 -9.71 -1.74
CA THR A 430 -31.39 -10.66 -1.39
C THR A 430 -31.72 -12.05 -1.92
N VAL A 431 -32.95 -12.54 -1.78
CA VAL A 431 -33.38 -13.88 -2.23
C VAL A 431 -33.37 -13.98 -3.77
N ARG A 432 -33.70 -12.89 -4.47
CA ARG A 432 -33.66 -12.78 -5.95
C ARG A 432 -32.29 -12.38 -6.52
N GLY A 433 -31.32 -12.03 -5.66
CA GLY A 433 -29.97 -11.66 -6.05
C GLY A 433 -29.20 -12.80 -6.74
N PRO A 434 -27.89 -12.64 -6.99
CA PRO A 434 -27.08 -13.66 -7.66
C PRO A 434 -27.26 -15.03 -6.99
N ARG A 435 -27.82 -16.00 -7.73
CA ARG A 435 -28.11 -17.35 -7.20
C ARG A 435 -26.81 -18.10 -6.92
N LYS A 436 -26.86 -19.13 -6.05
CA LYS A 436 -25.73 -20.06 -5.75
C LYS A 436 -25.02 -20.64 -7.00
N GLY A 437 -25.65 -20.60 -8.18
CA GLY A 437 -25.08 -21.01 -9.46
C GLY A 437 -24.20 -19.97 -10.17
N ASN A 438 -24.18 -18.71 -9.74
CA ASN A 438 -23.21 -17.74 -10.25
C ASN A 438 -21.84 -18.07 -9.67
N LYS A 439 -20.91 -18.48 -10.55
CA LYS A 439 -19.58 -19.03 -10.21
C LYS A 439 -18.68 -18.14 -9.31
N GLY A 440 -19.11 -16.93 -8.95
CA GLY A 440 -18.34 -15.97 -8.13
C GLY A 440 -18.97 -15.55 -6.81
N VAL A 441 -20.13 -16.10 -6.40
CA VAL A 441 -20.88 -15.61 -5.21
C VAL A 441 -20.99 -16.67 -4.11
N VAL A 442 -20.54 -16.34 -2.89
CA VAL A 442 -20.86 -17.07 -1.66
C VAL A 442 -22.08 -16.45 -1.02
N ARG A 443 -23.01 -17.28 -0.52
CA ARG A 443 -24.16 -16.84 0.26
C ARG A 443 -24.22 -17.62 1.56
N MET A 444 -24.28 -16.91 2.68
CA MET A 444 -24.37 -17.49 4.02
C MET A 444 -25.55 -16.88 4.77
N SER A 445 -26.48 -17.72 5.19
CA SER A 445 -27.47 -17.37 6.20
C SER A 445 -26.85 -17.60 7.56
N ILE A 446 -26.82 -16.58 8.42
CA ILE A 446 -26.38 -16.73 9.81
C ILE A 446 -27.53 -17.11 10.75
N SER A 447 -28.73 -17.29 10.20
CA SER A 447 -29.95 -17.60 10.98
C SER A 447 -30.39 -19.06 10.88
N ASP A 448 -29.75 -19.85 10.01
CA ASP A 448 -30.15 -21.23 9.71
C ASP A 448 -28.97 -22.20 9.83
N GLY A 449 -29.27 -23.49 9.95
CA GLY A 449 -28.27 -24.57 9.86
C GLY A 449 -27.21 -24.52 10.96
N SER A 450 -25.99 -24.94 10.61
CA SER A 450 -24.82 -24.94 11.51
C SER A 450 -24.41 -23.55 11.97
N GLU A 451 -24.61 -22.55 11.12
CA GLU A 451 -24.27 -21.15 11.35
C GLU A 451 -25.20 -20.54 12.39
N GLY A 452 -26.50 -20.84 12.32
CA GLY A 452 -27.47 -20.45 13.36
C GLY A 452 -27.13 -21.03 14.73
N LEU A 453 -26.68 -22.30 14.79
CA LEU A 453 -26.21 -22.92 16.04
C LEU A 453 -24.96 -22.23 16.58
N ALA A 454 -24.03 -21.85 15.70
CA ALA A 454 -22.83 -21.12 16.09
C ALA A 454 -23.14 -19.71 16.61
N VAL A 455 -24.12 -19.02 16.01
CA VAL A 455 -24.63 -17.74 16.52
C VAL A 455 -25.24 -17.92 17.91
N ASN A 456 -26.05 -18.95 18.14
CA ASN A 456 -26.63 -19.22 19.46
C ASN A 456 -25.55 -19.50 20.52
N ALA A 457 -24.54 -20.32 20.20
CA ALA A 457 -23.41 -20.55 21.10
C ALA A 457 -22.61 -19.27 21.39
N SER A 458 -22.60 -18.31 20.45
CA SER A 458 -21.95 -17.01 20.63
C SER A 458 -22.77 -16.08 21.51
N ILE A 459 -24.10 -16.14 21.39
CA ILE A 459 -25.04 -15.45 22.30
C ILE A 459 -24.88 -15.98 23.72
N GLU A 460 -24.79 -17.30 23.92
CA GLU A 460 -24.55 -17.89 25.23
C GLU A 460 -23.27 -17.38 25.88
N LYS A 461 -22.15 -17.38 25.14
CA LYS A 461 -20.88 -16.80 25.61
C LYS A 461 -20.99 -15.31 25.92
N PHE A 462 -21.75 -14.57 25.11
CA PHE A 462 -21.96 -13.14 25.34
C PHE A 462 -22.70 -12.90 26.67
N ILE A 463 -23.78 -13.67 26.91
CA ILE A 463 -24.54 -13.61 28.15
C ILE A 463 -23.64 -13.98 29.34
N ASP A 464 -22.89 -15.07 29.23
CA ASP A 464 -21.98 -15.52 30.29
C ASP A 464 -20.98 -14.43 30.68
N ASN A 465 -20.36 -13.78 29.69
CA ASN A 465 -19.39 -12.72 29.97
C ASN A 465 -20.05 -11.46 30.56
N LYS A 466 -21.25 -11.08 30.09
CA LYS A 466 -21.98 -9.92 30.64
C LYS A 466 -22.49 -10.17 32.06
N LEU A 467 -22.87 -11.40 32.38
CA LEU A 467 -23.23 -11.78 33.74
C LEU A 467 -22.02 -11.70 34.69
N LEU A 468 -20.81 -11.99 34.21
CA LEU A 468 -19.57 -11.83 34.99
C LEU A 468 -19.15 -10.36 35.20
N GLU A 469 -19.61 -9.43 34.34
CA GLU A 469 -19.35 -7.99 34.44
C GLU A 469 -20.34 -7.25 35.36
N LEU A 470 -21.37 -7.93 35.87
CA LEU A 470 -22.34 -7.32 36.77
C LEU A 470 -21.67 -6.97 38.12
N PRO A 471 -22.00 -5.80 38.73
CA PRO A 471 -21.38 -5.36 39.97
C PRO A 471 -21.61 -6.35 41.13
N GLU A 472 -20.65 -6.39 42.07
CA GLU A 472 -20.68 -7.16 43.34
C GLU A 472 -21.96 -6.94 44.17
N HIS A 473 -22.80 -5.94 43.86
CA HIS A 473 -24.11 -5.73 44.49
C HIS A 473 -25.14 -6.84 44.20
N ILE A 474 -24.84 -7.80 43.31
CA ILE A 474 -25.62 -9.04 43.15
C ILE A 474 -25.13 -10.15 44.08
N GLU A 475 -23.92 -10.07 44.66
CA GLU A 475 -23.49 -11.00 45.70
C GLU A 475 -24.35 -10.88 46.98
N ASP A 476 -24.89 -9.68 47.25
CA ASP A 476 -25.89 -9.44 48.31
C ASP A 476 -27.24 -10.16 48.05
N LEU A 477 -27.49 -10.62 46.82
CA LEU A 477 -28.70 -11.37 46.46
C LEU A 477 -28.53 -12.89 46.59
N ASP A 478 -27.32 -13.39 46.89
CA ASP A 478 -26.94 -14.81 46.90
C ASP A 478 -27.77 -15.63 45.89
N PRO A 479 -27.68 -15.32 44.58
CA PRO A 479 -28.54 -15.95 43.60
C PRO A 479 -28.09 -17.39 43.48
N ASP A 480 -28.86 -18.27 44.11
CA ASP A 480 -28.72 -19.71 44.05
C ASP A 480 -28.38 -20.14 42.61
N SER A 481 -27.47 -21.09 42.43
CA SER A 481 -26.97 -21.50 41.10
C SER A 481 -28.10 -21.81 40.10
N THR A 482 -29.24 -22.22 40.64
CA THR A 482 -30.54 -22.44 40.01
C THR A 482 -31.16 -21.17 39.41
N ILE A 483 -31.12 -20.03 40.11
CA ILE A 483 -31.63 -18.72 39.66
C ILE A 483 -30.79 -18.17 38.53
N MET A 484 -29.46 -18.20 38.67
CA MET A 484 -28.56 -17.76 37.58
C MET A 484 -28.73 -18.63 36.33
N SER A 485 -28.88 -19.95 36.51
CA SER A 485 -29.19 -20.86 35.40
C SER A 485 -30.57 -20.56 34.77
N HIS A 486 -31.57 -20.20 35.58
CA HIS A 486 -32.91 -19.85 35.09
C HIS A 486 -32.94 -18.50 34.36
N VAL A 487 -32.21 -17.49 34.86
CA VAL A 487 -32.03 -16.20 34.20
C VAL A 487 -31.30 -16.40 32.87
N LYS A 488 -30.22 -17.18 32.85
CA LYS A 488 -29.51 -17.54 31.62
C LYS A 488 -30.42 -18.22 30.61
N GLN A 489 -31.17 -19.25 31.03
CA GLN A 489 -32.09 -19.95 30.14
C GLN A 489 -33.21 -19.03 29.63
N THR A 490 -33.76 -18.17 30.49
CA THR A 490 -34.80 -17.20 30.11
C THR A 490 -34.28 -16.17 29.11
N LEU A 491 -33.05 -15.68 29.29
CA LEU A 491 -32.41 -14.78 28.34
C LEU A 491 -32.23 -15.48 27.00
N ILE A 492 -31.61 -16.67 26.97
CA ILE A 492 -31.40 -17.47 25.75
C ILE A 492 -32.73 -17.73 25.02
N ASP A 493 -33.76 -18.15 25.74
CA ASP A 493 -35.09 -18.47 25.18
C ASP A 493 -35.77 -17.21 24.62
N LYS A 494 -35.64 -16.06 25.29
CA LYS A 494 -36.15 -14.77 24.79
C LYS A 494 -35.38 -14.23 23.58
N HIS A 495 -34.12 -14.64 23.38
CA HIS A 495 -33.27 -14.07 22.34
C HIS A 495 -33.59 -14.59 20.93
N HIS A 496 -34.17 -15.79 20.76
CA HIS A 496 -34.55 -16.35 19.44
C HIS A 496 -33.52 -16.12 18.29
N GLY A 497 -32.21 -16.11 18.60
CA GLY A 497 -31.13 -15.82 17.64
C GLY A 497 -30.80 -14.33 17.39
N THR A 498 -31.20 -13.43 18.30
CA THR A 498 -31.03 -11.97 18.21
C THR A 498 -30.09 -11.45 19.31
N MET A 499 -28.83 -11.17 18.96
CA MET A 499 -27.81 -10.55 19.84
C MET A 499 -28.17 -9.12 20.28
N ALA A 500 -28.97 -8.37 19.55
CA ALA A 500 -29.30 -6.98 19.92
C ALA A 500 -30.15 -6.85 21.21
N LEU A 501 -30.81 -7.93 21.64
CA LEU A 501 -31.65 -7.95 22.83
C LEU A 501 -30.85 -8.08 24.14
N SER A 502 -29.57 -8.40 24.09
CA SER A 502 -28.74 -8.52 25.31
C SER A 502 -28.33 -7.16 25.89
N PHE A 503 -28.33 -6.09 25.10
CA PHE A 503 -28.09 -4.73 25.59
C PHE A 503 -29.29 -4.09 26.30
N THR A 504 -30.52 -4.38 25.86
CA THR A 504 -31.74 -3.78 26.44
C THR A 504 -32.36 -4.63 27.54
N SER A 505 -32.19 -5.96 27.51
CA SER A 505 -32.77 -6.83 28.56
C SER A 505 -32.02 -6.76 29.89
N LEU A 506 -30.71 -6.49 29.88
CA LEU A 506 -29.90 -6.36 31.11
C LEU A 506 -30.08 -5.00 31.81
N ALA A 507 -30.69 -4.01 31.15
CA ALA A 507 -30.99 -2.70 31.73
C ALA A 507 -32.43 -2.58 32.26
N VAL A 508 -33.31 -3.55 31.95
CA VAL A 508 -34.76 -3.50 32.21
C VAL A 508 -35.24 -4.64 33.14
N HIS A 509 -34.43 -5.67 33.33
CA HIS A 509 -34.63 -6.75 34.30
C HIS A 509 -33.41 -6.82 35.20
#